data_AF-A0A286IPC8-F1
#
_entry.id   AF-A0A286IPC8-F1
#
_cell.length_a   1.000
_cell.length_b   1.000
_cell.length_c   1.000
_cell.angle_alpha   90.00
_cell.angle_beta   90.00
_cell.angle_gamma   90.00
#
_symmetry.space_group_name_H-M   'P 1'
#
loop_
_entity.id
_entity.type
_entity.pdbx_description
1 polymer ?
#
loop_
_entity_poly.entity_id
_entity_poly.type
_entity_poly.pdbx_seq_one_letter_code
_entity_poly.pdbx_strand_id
1 'polypeptide(L)'
;MAKLTYKNLLDAGVHFGHLTRKWDPRMAPYIFMEKNGIHIIDLNKTLVSLEQAQEYVRSISRSGKKIMFVATKKQAQEIVSEEAKRLKMPFVTERWLGGMLTNFSTIRKSLKKLQNIEKMLSDEETAKNIAKRERLMLSRDKIKLERLLGGVADMGRIPSALFVIDIKREHLAISEAKRLGIPVIAMVDTNSNPEQVNYSIPANDDAYKSISLITLAIGKAIEEGIMDRKQDKESQELQEAEEAKKAMDERNAEAPEDGTEAPAGKRKRTRAAAPVEAAPVEAAPAEAAPAVEAAAPVVEAAAAPAAEVKADDLTKVEGIGPKMAGVFNDAGVTSFKILSEKTAEELRAILDAADGNFAAHDPKTWPEQAGMAAEGKWDELKKWQDELDGGK
;
A
#
# COMPACT_ATOMS: atom_id res chain seq x y z
N MET A 1 23.43 6.09 6.05
CA MET A 1 22.99 5.50 4.76
C MET A 1 22.80 6.59 3.71
N ALA A 2 22.68 6.22 2.43
CA ALA A 2 22.57 7.15 1.31
C ALA A 2 21.34 8.06 1.48
N LYS A 3 21.58 9.31 1.87
CA LYS A 3 20.61 10.40 1.90
C LYS A 3 19.96 10.49 0.52
N LEU A 4 18.65 10.68 0.46
CA LEU A 4 17.96 10.90 -0.81
C LEU A 4 18.62 12.07 -1.53
N THR A 5 19.07 11.82 -2.75
CA THR A 5 19.72 12.85 -3.56
C THR A 5 18.66 13.55 -4.41
N TYR A 6 18.98 14.77 -4.83
CA TYR A 6 18.16 15.54 -5.77
C TYR A 6 17.82 14.71 -7.02
N LYS A 7 18.80 13.96 -7.55
CA LYS A 7 18.64 13.12 -8.74
C LYS A 7 17.58 12.03 -8.53
N ASN A 8 17.56 11.38 -7.38
CA ASN A 8 16.56 10.35 -7.08
C ASN A 8 15.13 10.93 -7.11
N LEU A 9 14.92 12.13 -6.56
CA LEU A 9 13.62 12.81 -6.57
C LEU A 9 13.22 13.25 -7.99
N LEU A 10 14.19 13.70 -8.78
CA LEU A 10 13.98 14.10 -10.16
C LEU A 10 13.56 12.89 -11.02
N ASP A 11 14.31 11.79 -10.94
CA ASP A 11 14.08 10.56 -11.72
C ASP A 11 12.75 9.88 -11.35
N ALA A 12 12.32 10.00 -10.08
CA ALA A 12 11.03 9.50 -9.61
C ALA A 12 9.83 10.39 -9.97
N GLY A 13 10.06 11.58 -10.55
CA GLY A 13 9.00 12.49 -10.97
C GLY A 13 8.31 13.25 -9.83
N VAL A 14 9.01 13.44 -8.70
CA VAL A 14 8.48 14.14 -7.50
C VAL A 14 8.20 15.62 -7.77
N HIS A 15 8.92 16.21 -8.71
CA HIS A 15 8.86 17.63 -9.06
C HIS A 15 7.61 18.02 -9.88
N PHE A 16 6.86 17.07 -10.42
CA PHE A 16 5.66 17.39 -11.20
C PHE A 16 4.48 17.69 -10.26
N GLY A 17 3.92 18.89 -10.37
CA GLY A 17 2.67 19.23 -9.71
C GLY A 17 1.47 19.13 -10.65
N HIS A 18 0.41 19.84 -10.30
CA HIS A 18 -0.83 19.94 -11.07
C HIS A 18 -0.81 21.08 -12.10
N LEU A 19 -1.88 21.11 -12.90
CA LEU A 19 -2.18 22.21 -13.83
C LEU A 19 -2.29 23.56 -13.11
N THR A 20 -1.86 24.63 -13.76
CA THR A 20 -1.82 25.98 -13.17
C THR A 20 -3.16 26.55 -12.77
N ARG A 21 -4.24 26.14 -13.43
CA ARG A 21 -5.62 26.51 -13.02
C ARG A 21 -6.10 25.85 -11.72
N LYS A 22 -5.43 24.80 -11.23
CA LYS A 22 -5.86 23.99 -10.06
C LYS A 22 -5.03 24.26 -8.80
N TRP A 23 -4.06 25.18 -8.87
CA TRP A 23 -3.12 25.42 -7.78
C TRP A 23 -3.75 26.18 -6.60
N ASP A 24 -3.19 25.98 -5.41
CA ASP A 24 -3.47 26.79 -4.23
C ASP A 24 -2.38 27.87 -4.09
N PRO A 25 -2.74 29.17 -3.99
CA PRO A 25 -1.76 30.26 -3.87
C PRO A 25 -0.78 30.11 -2.69
N ARG A 26 -1.17 29.40 -1.62
CA ARG A 26 -0.29 29.15 -0.47
C ARG A 26 0.86 28.20 -0.80
N MET A 27 0.78 27.46 -1.91
CA MET A 27 1.88 26.66 -2.42
C MET A 27 2.92 27.46 -3.21
N ALA A 28 2.71 28.77 -3.45
CA ALA A 28 3.67 29.62 -4.15
C ALA A 28 5.12 29.50 -3.62
N PRO A 29 5.38 29.45 -2.30
CA PRO A 29 6.74 29.31 -1.80
C PRO A 29 7.39 27.97 -2.16
N TYR A 30 6.63 26.93 -2.53
CA TYR A 30 7.14 25.60 -2.84
C TYR A 30 7.21 25.32 -4.35
N ILE A 31 6.65 26.21 -5.17
CA ILE A 31 6.68 26.10 -6.63
C ILE A 31 7.93 26.80 -7.15
N PHE A 32 8.68 26.10 -8.00
CA PHE A 32 9.89 26.61 -8.64
C PHE A 32 9.55 27.42 -9.90
N MET A 33 8.78 26.84 -10.81
CA MET A 33 8.37 27.48 -12.06
C MET A 33 7.13 26.80 -12.67
N GLU A 34 6.57 27.40 -13.72
CA GLU A 34 5.58 26.77 -14.59
C GLU A 34 6.24 26.33 -15.91
N LYS A 35 5.91 25.12 -16.39
CA LYS A 35 6.34 24.63 -17.70
C LYS A 35 5.17 23.89 -18.36
N ASN A 36 4.82 24.28 -19.58
CA ASN A 36 3.74 23.65 -20.36
C ASN A 36 2.39 23.59 -19.60
N GLY A 37 2.07 24.62 -18.80
CA GLY A 37 0.83 24.67 -18.01
C GLY A 37 0.81 23.78 -16.75
N ILE A 38 1.95 23.18 -16.37
CA ILE A 38 2.12 22.38 -15.15
C ILE A 38 3.09 23.10 -14.21
N HIS A 39 2.75 23.15 -12.92
CA HIS A 39 3.66 23.66 -11.90
C HIS A 39 4.76 22.65 -11.59
N ILE A 40 6.00 23.14 -11.50
CA ILE A 40 7.16 22.36 -11.07
C ILE A 40 7.46 22.71 -9.62
N ILE A 41 7.49 21.70 -8.76
CA ILE A 41 7.81 21.82 -7.33
C ILE A 41 9.32 21.95 -7.15
N ASP A 42 9.74 22.81 -6.24
CA ASP A 42 11.14 23.00 -5.86
C ASP A 42 11.65 21.82 -5.01
N LEU A 43 12.42 20.94 -5.63
CA LEU A 43 12.98 19.74 -4.98
C LEU A 43 13.95 20.06 -3.83
N ASN A 44 14.58 21.24 -3.80
CA ASN A 44 15.45 21.60 -2.68
C ASN A 44 14.61 21.81 -1.41
N LYS A 45 13.43 22.43 -1.57
CA LYS A 45 12.47 22.58 -0.47
C LYS A 45 11.90 21.23 -0.06
N THR A 46 11.61 20.35 -1.03
CA THR A 46 11.21 18.97 -0.75
C THR A 46 12.26 18.24 0.10
N LEU A 47 13.55 18.35 -0.22
CA LEU A 47 14.62 17.71 0.54
C LEU A 47 14.69 18.20 1.99
N VAL A 48 14.62 19.52 2.20
CA VAL A 48 14.64 20.10 3.55
C VAL A 48 13.41 19.69 4.35
N SER A 49 12.22 19.77 3.76
CA SER A 49 10.97 19.35 4.39
C SER A 49 10.94 17.85 4.70
N LEU A 50 11.49 17.01 3.80
CA LEU A 50 11.58 15.58 4.00
C LEU A 50 12.53 15.24 5.15
N GLU A 51 13.68 15.90 5.25
CA GLU A 51 14.62 15.72 6.36
C GLU A 51 13.98 16.09 7.71
N GLN A 52 13.26 17.23 7.78
CA GLN A 52 12.50 17.62 8.97
C GLN A 52 11.43 16.59 9.35
N ALA A 53 10.69 16.08 8.35
CA ALA A 53 9.68 15.05 8.57
C ALA A 53 10.31 13.72 9.04
N GLN A 54 11.44 13.31 8.48
CA GLN A 54 12.17 12.10 8.87
C GLN A 54 12.69 12.19 10.31
N GLU A 55 13.29 13.32 10.70
CA GLU A 55 13.75 13.57 12.06
C GLU A 55 12.60 13.43 13.07
N TYR A 56 11.46 14.07 12.76
CA TYR A 56 10.28 14.01 13.59
C TYR A 56 9.71 12.60 13.70
N VAL A 57 9.59 11.88 12.59
CA VAL A 57 9.11 10.50 12.52
C VAL A 57 10.04 9.54 13.28
N ARG A 58 11.36 9.73 13.19
CA ARG A 58 12.37 8.96 13.95
C ARG A 58 12.16 9.18 15.45
N SER A 59 11.96 10.42 15.89
CA SER A 59 11.73 10.75 17.30
C SER A 59 10.49 10.05 17.90
N ILE A 60 9.38 10.01 17.14
CA ILE A 60 8.14 9.34 17.57
C ILE A 60 8.36 7.83 17.66
N SER A 61 8.99 7.26 16.63
CA SER A 61 9.28 5.82 16.55
C SER A 61 10.22 5.37 17.67
N ARG A 62 11.22 6.19 18.02
CA ARG A 62 12.13 5.96 19.15
C ARG A 62 11.42 5.92 20.49
N SER A 63 10.40 6.77 20.67
CA SER A 63 9.55 6.73 21.88
C SER A 63 8.62 5.50 21.95
N GLY A 64 8.57 4.67 20.90
CA GLY A 64 7.72 3.48 20.81
C GLY A 64 6.25 3.80 20.53
N LYS A 65 5.94 5.04 20.14
CA LYS A 65 4.60 5.46 19.73
C LYS A 65 4.31 5.04 18.30
N LYS A 66 3.02 4.89 17.97
CA LYS A 66 2.57 4.43 16.66
C LYS A 66 2.23 5.61 15.75
N ILE A 67 2.61 5.48 14.49
CA ILE A 67 2.30 6.43 13.40
C ILE A 67 1.31 5.73 12.48
N MET A 68 0.20 6.40 12.15
CA MET A 68 -0.79 5.83 11.24
C MET A 68 -0.60 6.35 9.82
N PHE A 69 -0.56 5.45 8.86
CA PHE A 69 -0.51 5.79 7.44
C PHE A 69 -1.92 5.93 6.87
N VAL A 70 -2.19 7.00 6.12
CA VAL A 70 -3.51 7.28 5.55
C VAL A 70 -3.38 7.64 4.09
N ALA A 71 -4.00 6.85 3.21
CA ALA A 71 -4.00 7.10 1.78
C ALA A 71 -5.15 6.37 1.06
N THR A 72 -6.21 7.07 0.65
CA THR A 72 -7.32 6.46 -0.13
C THR A 72 -7.11 6.49 -1.64
N LYS A 73 -6.03 7.11 -2.10
CA LYS A 73 -5.71 7.26 -3.51
C LYS A 73 -5.20 5.95 -4.10
N LYS A 74 -5.80 5.47 -5.20
CA LYS A 74 -5.51 4.16 -5.81
C LYS A 74 -4.02 3.89 -6.02
N GLN A 75 -3.28 4.90 -6.48
CA GLN A 75 -1.84 4.83 -6.73
C GLN A 75 -1.01 4.63 -5.46
N ALA A 76 -1.55 5.00 -4.29
CA ALA A 76 -0.87 4.94 -3.00
C ALA A 76 -1.31 3.74 -2.13
N GLN A 77 -2.48 3.14 -2.41
CA GLN A 77 -3.08 2.11 -1.55
C GLN A 77 -2.15 0.91 -1.31
N GLU A 78 -1.62 0.34 -2.39
CA GLU A 78 -0.76 -0.84 -2.31
C GLU A 78 0.55 -0.52 -1.58
N ILE A 79 1.27 0.51 -2.04
CA ILE A 79 2.54 0.99 -1.45
C ILE A 79 2.40 1.21 0.06
N VAL A 80 1.37 1.96 0.47
CA VAL A 80 1.15 2.27 1.89
C VAL A 80 0.80 1.02 2.69
N SER A 81 -0.03 0.14 2.13
CA SER A 81 -0.42 -1.09 2.83
C SER A 81 0.75 -2.03 3.04
N GLU A 82 1.62 -2.20 2.05
CA GLU A 82 2.81 -3.06 2.13
C GLU A 82 3.81 -2.50 3.13
N GLU A 83 4.12 -1.21 3.03
CA GLU A 83 5.10 -0.59 3.91
C GLU A 83 4.63 -0.52 5.37
N ALA A 84 3.34 -0.21 5.60
CA ALA A 84 2.78 -0.19 6.94
C ALA A 84 2.73 -1.59 7.57
N LYS A 85 2.41 -2.63 6.78
CA LYS A 85 2.47 -4.04 7.23
C LYS A 85 3.91 -4.45 7.57
N ARG A 86 4.88 -4.10 6.72
CA ARG A 86 6.33 -4.34 6.96
C ARG A 86 6.77 -3.76 8.31
N LEU A 87 6.35 -2.53 8.60
CA LEU A 87 6.71 -1.79 9.83
C LEU A 87 5.81 -2.08 11.04
N LYS A 88 4.77 -2.90 10.89
CA LYS A 88 3.74 -3.15 11.93
C LYS A 88 3.14 -1.86 12.47
N MET A 89 2.83 -0.93 11.57
CA MET A 89 2.18 0.35 11.85
C MET A 89 0.72 0.32 11.36
N PRO A 90 -0.20 1.02 12.04
CA PRO A 90 -1.59 1.08 11.60
C PRO A 90 -1.72 1.83 10.28
N PHE A 91 -2.66 1.43 9.43
CA PHE A 91 -2.92 2.10 8.15
C PHE A 91 -4.40 2.11 7.77
N VAL A 92 -4.78 3.08 6.93
CA VAL A 92 -6.10 3.19 6.32
C VAL A 92 -5.91 3.50 4.83
N THR A 93 -6.27 2.54 3.97
CA THR A 93 -6.09 2.67 2.51
C THR A 93 -7.39 2.72 1.72
N GLU A 94 -8.50 2.25 2.28
CA GLU A 94 -9.76 2.17 1.53
C GLU A 94 -10.57 3.45 1.64
N ARG A 95 -11.11 3.71 2.84
CA ARG A 95 -11.91 4.89 3.11
C ARG A 95 -11.75 5.31 4.56
N TRP A 96 -11.49 6.59 4.78
CA TRP A 96 -11.58 7.18 6.10
C TRP A 96 -13.04 7.21 6.59
N LEU A 97 -13.33 6.49 7.67
CA LEU A 97 -14.64 6.58 8.33
C LEU A 97 -14.61 7.78 9.27
N GLY A 98 -15.54 8.71 9.09
CA GLY A 98 -15.68 9.85 10.00
C GLY A 98 -15.86 9.38 11.45
N GLY A 99 -15.10 9.97 12.36
CA GLY A 99 -15.04 9.53 13.75
C GLY A 99 -13.95 8.49 14.03
N MET A 100 -13.07 8.18 13.08
CA MET A 100 -11.99 7.20 13.25
C MET A 100 -11.09 7.52 14.45
N LEU A 101 -10.77 8.81 14.65
CA LEU A 101 -9.96 9.27 15.76
C LEU A 101 -10.83 9.90 16.85
N THR A 102 -11.78 10.75 16.46
CA THR A 102 -12.60 11.52 17.41
C THR A 102 -13.65 10.68 18.15
N ASN A 103 -14.14 9.60 17.54
CA ASN A 103 -15.07 8.65 18.15
C ASN A 103 -14.47 7.23 18.20
N PHE A 104 -13.21 7.14 18.64
CA PHE A 104 -12.48 5.87 18.67
C PHE A 104 -13.14 4.78 19.51
N SER A 105 -13.92 5.13 20.52
CA SER A 105 -14.67 4.17 21.34
C SER A 105 -15.68 3.37 20.52
N THR A 106 -16.34 4.00 19.55
CA THR A 106 -17.30 3.34 18.65
C THR A 106 -16.58 2.50 17.60
N ILE A 107 -15.48 3.00 17.04
CA ILE A 107 -14.64 2.26 16.09
C ILE A 107 -14.08 0.99 16.75
N ARG A 108 -13.66 1.07 18.02
CA ARG A 108 -13.22 -0.08 18.80
C ARG A 108 -14.31 -1.13 18.97
N LYS A 109 -15.59 -0.72 19.07
CA LYS A 109 -16.71 -1.69 19.08
C LYS A 109 -16.84 -2.42 17.75
N SER A 110 -16.69 -1.72 16.63
CA SER A 110 -16.68 -2.32 15.29
C SER A 110 -15.49 -3.28 15.09
N LEU A 111 -14.32 -2.94 15.62
CA LEU A 111 -13.15 -3.83 15.64
C LEU A 111 -13.39 -5.09 16.46
N LYS A 112 -13.99 -4.97 17.65
CA LYS A 112 -14.40 -6.13 18.44
C LYS A 112 -15.43 -6.99 17.71
N LYS A 113 -16.37 -6.37 16.98
CA LYS A 113 -17.32 -7.10 16.13
C LYS A 113 -16.59 -7.91 15.06
N LEU A 114 -15.60 -7.33 14.37
CA LEU A 114 -14.76 -8.04 13.39
C LEU A 114 -14.06 -9.24 14.02
N GLN A 115 -13.37 -9.05 15.15
CA GLN A 115 -12.69 -10.12 15.87
C GLN A 115 -13.63 -11.24 16.33
N ASN A 116 -14.85 -10.89 16.76
CA ASN A 116 -15.85 -11.88 17.15
C ASN A 116 -16.37 -12.68 15.95
N ILE A 117 -16.64 -12.02 14.81
CA ILE A 117 -17.05 -12.68 13.57
C ILE A 117 -15.94 -13.62 13.09
N GLU A 118 -14.68 -13.19 13.17
CA GLU A 118 -13.54 -14.01 12.79
C GLU A 118 -13.44 -15.28 13.65
N LYS A 119 -13.56 -15.16 14.97
CA LYS A 119 -13.59 -16.31 15.89
C LYS A 119 -14.76 -17.27 15.60
N MET A 120 -15.96 -16.74 15.42
CA MET A 120 -17.15 -17.55 15.12
C MET A 120 -17.03 -18.31 13.80
N LEU A 121 -16.34 -17.73 12.80
CA LEU A 121 -16.12 -18.36 11.50
C LEU A 121 -14.90 -19.29 11.49
N SER A 122 -13.91 -19.09 12.36
CA SER A 122 -12.76 -19.99 12.50
C SER A 122 -13.10 -21.28 13.25
N ASP A 123 -14.03 -21.21 14.20
CA ASP A 123 -14.45 -22.37 14.99
C ASP A 123 -15.38 -23.26 14.15
N GLU A 124 -14.90 -24.43 13.70
CA GLU A 124 -15.67 -25.31 12.82
C GLU A 124 -17.02 -25.76 13.40
N GLU A 125 -17.09 -26.00 14.71
CA GLU A 125 -18.29 -26.44 15.41
C GLU A 125 -19.35 -25.32 15.45
N THR A 126 -18.93 -24.12 15.85
CA THR A 126 -19.76 -22.91 15.85
C THR A 126 -20.23 -22.57 14.44
N ALA A 127 -19.33 -22.64 13.46
CA ALA A 127 -19.66 -22.37 12.06
C ALA A 127 -20.75 -23.34 11.56
N LYS A 128 -20.63 -24.65 11.84
CA LYS A 128 -21.61 -25.69 11.46
C LYS A 128 -22.98 -25.47 12.12
N ASN A 129 -23.02 -24.98 13.35
CA ASN A 129 -24.26 -24.68 14.08
C ASN A 129 -25.00 -23.42 13.58
N ILE A 130 -24.34 -22.55 12.80
CA ILE A 130 -24.96 -21.35 12.23
C ILE A 130 -25.69 -21.71 10.91
N ALA A 131 -26.92 -21.18 10.75
CA ALA A 131 -27.68 -21.33 9.53
C ALA A 131 -26.92 -20.81 8.31
N LYS A 132 -27.01 -21.51 7.16
CA LYS A 132 -26.25 -21.15 5.93
C LYS A 132 -26.45 -19.70 5.49
N ARG A 133 -27.68 -19.17 5.65
CA ARG A 133 -28.01 -17.77 5.37
C ARG A 133 -27.27 -16.80 6.29
N GLU A 134 -27.23 -17.09 7.58
CA GLU A 134 -26.55 -16.26 8.59
C GLU A 134 -25.03 -16.32 8.41
N ARG A 135 -24.48 -17.51 8.14
CA ARG A 135 -23.05 -17.67 7.84
C ARG A 135 -22.64 -16.79 6.66
N LEU A 136 -23.43 -16.78 5.58
CA LEU A 136 -23.18 -15.94 4.41
C LEU A 136 -23.22 -14.44 4.74
N MET A 137 -24.16 -14.00 5.60
CA MET A 137 -24.21 -12.61 6.06
C MET A 137 -22.99 -12.25 6.91
N LEU A 138 -22.58 -13.12 7.84
CA LEU A 138 -21.38 -12.93 8.65
C LEU A 138 -20.11 -12.89 7.80
N SER A 139 -19.99 -13.74 6.78
CA SER A 139 -18.86 -13.71 5.84
C SER A 139 -18.81 -12.40 5.04
N ARG A 140 -19.95 -11.88 4.58
CA ARG A 140 -20.02 -10.57 3.90
C ARG A 140 -19.64 -9.42 4.83
N ASP A 141 -20.15 -9.45 6.06
CA ASP A 141 -19.81 -8.48 7.11
C ASP A 141 -18.30 -8.53 7.43
N LYS A 142 -17.71 -9.74 7.53
CA LYS A 142 -16.26 -9.93 7.72
C LYS A 142 -15.50 -9.25 6.59
N ILE A 143 -15.75 -9.61 5.33
CA ILE A 143 -15.04 -9.04 4.17
C ILE A 143 -15.13 -7.51 4.15
N LYS A 144 -16.32 -6.96 4.44
CA LYS A 144 -16.53 -5.51 4.47
C LYS A 144 -15.75 -4.83 5.61
N LEU A 145 -15.78 -5.39 6.82
CA LEU A 145 -15.09 -4.84 7.98
C LEU A 145 -13.57 -5.01 7.87
N GLU A 146 -13.10 -6.15 7.40
CA GLU A 146 -11.68 -6.45 7.13
C GLU A 146 -11.10 -5.42 6.15
N ARG A 147 -11.81 -5.19 5.04
CA ARG A 147 -11.39 -4.21 4.03
C ARG A 147 -11.27 -2.80 4.60
N LEU A 148 -12.21 -2.37 5.44
CA LEU A 148 -12.23 -0.99 5.96
C LEU A 148 -11.37 -0.78 7.20
N LEU A 149 -11.28 -1.78 8.08
CA LEU A 149 -10.70 -1.65 9.43
C LEU A 149 -9.53 -2.60 9.69
N GLY A 150 -9.18 -3.49 8.75
CA GLY A 150 -8.09 -4.45 8.93
C GLY A 150 -6.75 -3.80 9.26
N GLY A 151 -6.43 -2.67 8.61
CA GLY A 151 -5.20 -1.92 8.88
C GLY A 151 -5.14 -1.24 10.24
N VAL A 152 -6.26 -1.16 10.98
CA VAL A 152 -6.32 -0.62 12.35
C VAL A 152 -6.75 -1.66 13.38
N ALA A 153 -6.80 -2.95 13.01
CA ALA A 153 -7.28 -4.02 13.87
C ALA A 153 -6.43 -4.21 15.13
N ASP A 154 -5.11 -4.08 15.00
CA ASP A 154 -4.15 -4.25 16.10
C ASP A 154 -4.00 -3.01 16.98
N MET A 155 -4.77 -1.95 16.72
CA MET A 155 -4.61 -0.67 17.39
C MET A 155 -5.38 -0.62 18.73
N GLY A 156 -4.64 -0.68 19.84
CA GLY A 156 -5.23 -0.51 21.18
C GLY A 156 -5.55 0.94 21.55
N ARG A 157 -4.75 1.89 21.03
CA ARG A 157 -4.75 3.32 21.39
C ARG A 157 -4.58 4.17 20.14
N ILE A 158 -5.08 5.40 20.20
CA ILE A 158 -5.02 6.39 19.11
C ILE A 158 -3.54 6.63 18.71
N PRO A 159 -3.23 6.79 17.40
CA PRO A 159 -1.87 7.06 16.95
C PRO A 159 -1.36 8.42 17.47
N SER A 160 -0.04 8.55 17.58
CA SER A 160 0.59 9.80 18.03
C SER A 160 0.96 10.75 16.91
N ALA A 161 0.94 10.28 15.66
CA ALA A 161 1.06 11.10 14.46
C ALA A 161 0.39 10.41 13.28
N LEU A 162 0.03 11.19 12.27
CA LEU A 162 -0.45 10.68 10.98
C LEU A 162 0.58 10.97 9.88
N PHE A 163 0.76 10.01 8.98
CA PHE A 163 1.39 10.23 7.68
C PHE A 163 0.30 10.13 6.60
N VAL A 164 0.05 11.23 5.90
CA VAL A 164 -1.08 11.38 4.97
C VAL A 164 -0.59 11.62 3.54
N ILE A 165 -1.19 10.94 2.57
CA ILE A 165 -0.97 11.21 1.14
C ILE A 165 -2.22 11.89 0.59
N ASP A 166 -2.04 13.05 -0.06
CA ASP A 166 -3.10 13.88 -0.63
C ASP A 166 -4.02 14.48 0.47
N ILE A 167 -3.66 15.69 0.92
CA ILE A 167 -4.43 16.46 1.93
C ILE A 167 -5.88 16.68 1.50
N LYS A 168 -6.11 16.91 0.21
CA LYS A 168 -7.42 17.28 -0.31
C LYS A 168 -8.39 16.12 -0.27
N ARG A 169 -7.92 14.91 -0.58
CA ARG A 169 -8.72 13.68 -0.42
C ARG A 169 -8.95 13.36 1.05
N GLU A 170 -7.91 13.45 1.88
CA GLU A 170 -7.96 13.05 3.30
C GLU A 170 -8.32 14.17 4.29
N HIS A 171 -9.06 15.18 3.83
CA HIS A 171 -9.44 16.34 4.64
C HIS A 171 -10.14 15.98 5.96
N LEU A 172 -10.92 14.89 6.00
CA LEU A 172 -11.56 14.40 7.23
C LEU A 172 -10.54 13.91 8.26
N ALA A 173 -9.55 13.13 7.83
CA ALA A 173 -8.49 12.64 8.70
C ALA A 173 -7.70 13.79 9.32
N ILE A 174 -7.38 14.80 8.52
CA ILE A 174 -6.65 16.01 8.95
C ILE A 174 -7.50 16.84 9.92
N SER A 175 -8.79 17.01 9.63
CA SER A 175 -9.71 17.75 10.50
C SER A 175 -9.85 17.08 11.87
N GLU A 176 -9.97 15.75 11.91
CA GLU A 176 -10.02 14.98 13.15
C GLU A 176 -8.70 15.03 13.92
N ALA A 177 -7.57 14.88 13.22
CA ALA A 177 -6.24 14.97 13.82
C ALA A 177 -6.00 16.34 14.46
N LYS A 178 -6.32 17.42 13.74
CA LYS A 178 -6.21 18.80 14.22
C LYS A 178 -7.06 19.03 15.47
N ARG A 179 -8.29 18.50 15.50
CA ARG A 179 -9.18 18.61 16.67
C ARG A 179 -8.63 17.91 17.91
N LEU A 180 -7.89 16.83 17.74
CA LEU A 180 -7.26 16.06 18.82
C LEU A 180 -5.84 16.51 19.15
N GLY A 181 -5.29 17.48 18.42
CA GLY A 181 -3.90 17.90 18.56
C GLY A 181 -2.89 16.84 18.09
N ILE A 182 -3.30 15.91 17.22
CA ILE A 182 -2.43 14.90 16.65
C ILE A 182 -1.66 15.54 15.49
N PRO A 183 -0.32 15.55 15.53
CA PRO A 183 0.51 16.13 14.48
C PRO A 183 0.41 15.34 13.17
N VAL A 184 0.31 16.07 12.07
CA VAL A 184 0.17 15.50 10.72
C VAL A 184 1.42 15.80 9.89
N ILE A 185 2.03 14.73 9.39
CA ILE A 185 3.02 14.76 8.30
C ILE A 185 2.27 14.42 7.02
N ALA A 186 2.41 15.21 5.97
CA ALA A 186 1.71 14.93 4.72
C ALA A 186 2.52 15.23 3.48
N MET A 187 2.26 14.45 2.44
CA MET A 187 2.69 14.76 1.08
C MET A 187 1.71 15.75 0.46
N VAL A 188 2.24 16.87 -0.04
CA VAL A 188 1.46 18.03 -0.48
C VAL A 188 1.80 18.38 -1.92
N ASP A 189 0.82 18.25 -2.81
CA ASP A 189 0.91 18.77 -4.16
C ASP A 189 0.44 20.24 -4.21
N THR A 190 0.77 20.91 -5.30
CA THR A 190 0.44 22.29 -5.68
C THR A 190 -1.04 22.68 -5.55
N ASN A 191 -1.98 21.74 -5.51
CA ASN A 191 -3.42 21.99 -5.38
C ASN A 191 -3.93 22.02 -3.93
N SER A 192 -3.03 21.80 -2.96
CA SER A 192 -3.33 21.55 -1.55
C SER A 192 -2.75 22.67 -0.68
N ASN A 193 -3.38 22.94 0.47
CA ASN A 193 -2.90 23.97 1.39
C ASN A 193 -1.86 23.37 2.37
N PRO A 194 -0.58 23.82 2.33
CA PRO A 194 0.48 23.29 3.18
C PRO A 194 0.32 23.68 4.66
N GLU A 195 -0.43 24.75 4.98
CA GLU A 195 -0.65 25.23 6.36
C GLU A 195 -1.62 24.34 7.16
N GLN A 196 -2.30 23.40 6.51
CA GLN A 196 -3.22 22.48 7.19
C GLN A 196 -2.50 21.38 7.98
N VAL A 197 -1.21 21.18 7.71
CA VAL A 197 -0.38 20.11 8.28
C VAL A 197 0.82 20.70 9.00
N ASN A 198 1.39 19.93 9.93
CA ASN A 198 2.53 20.39 10.73
C ASN A 198 3.85 20.23 9.96
N TYR A 199 3.98 19.13 9.22
CA TYR A 199 5.14 18.82 8.40
C TYR A 199 4.68 18.54 6.97
N SER A 200 4.71 19.58 6.13
CA SER A 200 4.37 19.47 4.71
C SER A 200 5.60 19.03 3.91
N ILE A 201 5.48 17.96 3.13
CA ILE A 201 6.48 17.50 2.17
C ILE A 201 5.97 17.84 0.77
N PRO A 202 6.47 18.93 0.13
CA PRO A 202 6.06 19.29 -1.22
C PRO A 202 6.48 18.22 -2.22
N ALA A 203 5.52 17.51 -2.82
CA ALA A 203 5.82 16.39 -3.71
C ALA A 203 4.58 15.99 -4.52
N ASN A 204 4.83 15.37 -5.67
CA ASN A 204 3.80 14.77 -6.52
C ASN A 204 3.07 13.63 -5.80
N ASP A 205 1.76 13.75 -5.65
CA ASP A 205 0.91 12.74 -5.03
C ASP A 205 0.12 11.87 -6.02
N ASP A 206 0.27 12.08 -7.34
CA ASP A 206 -0.37 11.29 -8.40
C ASP A 206 0.52 10.17 -8.93
N ALA A 207 1.84 10.37 -8.96
CA ALA A 207 2.78 9.41 -9.52
C ALA A 207 3.13 8.28 -8.53
N TYR A 208 2.95 7.03 -8.97
CA TYR A 208 3.31 5.84 -8.18
C TYR A 208 4.77 5.87 -7.70
N LYS A 209 5.72 6.21 -8.59
CA LYS A 209 7.16 6.28 -8.27
C LYS A 209 7.46 7.35 -7.20
N SER A 210 6.80 8.51 -7.28
CA SER A 210 6.94 9.60 -6.31
C SER A 210 6.43 9.15 -4.94
N ILE A 211 5.19 8.65 -4.89
CA ILE A 211 4.58 8.13 -3.65
C ILE A 211 5.46 7.05 -3.02
N SER A 212 5.93 6.09 -3.82
CA SER A 212 6.78 4.99 -3.36
C SER A 212 8.06 5.52 -2.75
N LEU A 213 8.76 6.42 -3.43
CA LEU A 213 10.03 6.97 -2.96
C LEU A 213 9.88 7.69 -1.61
N ILE A 214 8.87 8.55 -1.48
CA ILE A 214 8.64 9.32 -0.24
C ILE A 214 8.15 8.41 0.89
N THR A 215 7.23 7.48 0.61
CA THR A 215 6.69 6.56 1.62
C THR A 215 7.78 5.64 2.16
N LEU A 216 8.64 5.10 1.29
CA LEU A 216 9.80 4.28 1.69
C LEU A 216 10.83 5.10 2.46
N ALA A 217 11.02 6.39 2.13
CA ALA A 217 11.92 7.27 2.86
C ALA A 217 11.45 7.49 4.31
N ILE A 218 10.15 7.70 4.50
CA ILE A 218 9.53 7.83 5.81
C ILE A 218 9.55 6.49 6.55
N GLY A 219 9.27 5.38 5.86
CA GLY A 219 9.31 4.05 6.42
C GLY A 219 10.69 3.64 6.94
N LYS A 220 11.76 3.99 6.21
CA LYS A 220 13.15 3.84 6.68
C LYS A 220 13.43 4.65 7.95
N ALA A 221 12.95 5.89 8.04
CA ALA A 221 13.12 6.70 9.25
C ALA A 221 12.38 6.10 10.46
N ILE A 222 11.23 5.45 10.24
CA ILE A 222 10.52 4.68 11.29
C ILE A 222 11.35 3.48 11.71
N GLU A 223 11.86 2.71 10.75
CA GLU A 223 12.68 1.52 11.00
C GLU A 223 13.94 1.86 11.82
N GLU A 224 14.65 2.93 11.44
CA GLU A 224 15.78 3.47 12.20
C GLU A 224 15.37 3.85 13.62
N GLY A 225 14.28 4.59 13.80
CA GLY A 225 13.80 4.94 15.14
C GLY A 225 13.41 3.74 16.00
N ILE A 226 12.92 2.65 15.39
CA ILE A 226 12.65 1.38 16.09
C ILE A 226 13.96 0.67 16.46
N MET A 227 14.96 0.68 15.59
CA MET A 227 16.29 0.10 15.85
C MET A 227 17.01 0.85 16.97
N ASP A 228 17.05 2.18 16.91
CA ASP A 228 17.64 3.03 17.95
C ASP A 228 17.02 2.72 19.32
N ARG A 229 15.69 2.57 19.37
CA ARG A 229 14.98 2.20 20.60
C ARG A 229 15.40 0.84 21.15
N LYS A 230 15.67 -0.15 20.28
CA LYS A 230 16.13 -1.48 20.72
C LYS A 230 17.54 -1.38 21.29
N GLN A 231 18.42 -0.68 20.61
CA GLN A 231 19.80 -0.46 21.05
C GLN A 231 19.86 0.32 22.37
N ASP A 232 19.03 1.36 22.54
CA ASP A 232 18.93 2.11 23.78
C ASP A 232 18.51 1.20 24.95
N LYS A 233 17.55 0.30 24.71
CA LYS A 233 17.09 -0.66 25.74
C LYS A 233 18.16 -1.68 26.09
N GLU A 234 18.80 -2.28 25.10
CA GLU A 234 19.88 -3.26 25.32
C GLU A 234 21.05 -2.60 26.07
N SER A 235 21.38 -1.35 25.73
CA SER A 235 22.42 -0.58 26.42
C SER A 235 22.03 -0.26 27.86
N GLN A 236 20.77 0.11 28.12
CA GLN A 236 20.27 0.35 29.48
C GLN A 236 20.29 -0.94 30.30
N GLU A 237 19.83 -2.06 29.75
CA GLU A 237 19.84 -3.37 30.43
C GLU A 237 21.28 -3.83 30.76
N LEU A 238 22.24 -3.58 29.87
CA LEU A 238 23.66 -3.85 30.13
C LEU A 238 24.24 -2.95 31.23
N GLN A 239 23.90 -1.66 31.23
CA GLN A 239 24.33 -0.72 32.27
C GLN A 239 23.75 -1.09 33.63
N GLU A 240 22.45 -1.39 33.70
CA GLU A 240 21.78 -1.83 34.93
C GLU A 240 22.38 -3.16 35.45
N ALA A 241 22.73 -4.08 34.55
CA ALA A 241 23.41 -5.33 34.94
C ALA A 241 24.84 -5.11 35.45
N GLU A 242 25.58 -4.15 34.88
CA GLU A 242 26.93 -3.81 35.32
C GLU A 242 26.91 -3.05 36.66
N GLU A 243 25.97 -2.14 36.86
CA GLU A 243 25.74 -1.46 38.13
C GLU A 243 25.26 -2.43 39.22
N ALA A 244 24.38 -3.38 38.89
CA ALA A 244 23.96 -4.43 39.83
C ALA A 244 25.13 -5.35 40.23
N LYS A 245 26.05 -5.66 39.30
CA LYS A 245 27.27 -6.42 39.60
C LYS A 245 28.22 -5.63 40.48
N LYS A 246 28.47 -4.35 40.18
CA LYS A 246 29.31 -3.47 41.03
C LYS A 246 28.74 -3.32 42.44
N ALA A 247 27.42 -3.13 42.57
CA ALA A 247 26.77 -3.05 43.88
C ALA A 247 26.82 -4.39 44.66
N MET A 248 26.85 -5.53 43.96
CA MET A 248 27.00 -6.85 44.59
C MET A 248 28.46 -7.11 45.03
N ASP A 249 29.44 -6.67 44.23
CA ASP A 249 30.86 -6.75 44.57
C ASP A 249 31.24 -5.80 45.73
N GLU A 250 30.69 -4.58 45.77
CA GLU A 250 30.88 -3.64 46.88
C GLU A 250 30.27 -4.17 48.19
N ARG A 251 29.08 -4.80 48.13
CA ARG A 251 28.48 -5.48 49.30
C ARG A 251 29.27 -6.68 49.79
N ASN A 252 29.99 -7.37 48.90
CA ASN A 252 30.81 -8.53 49.27
C ASN A 252 32.19 -8.11 49.81
N ALA A 253 32.66 -6.90 49.47
CA ALA A 253 33.91 -6.31 49.96
C ALA A 253 33.79 -5.65 51.34
N GLU A 254 32.58 -5.26 51.77
CA GLU A 254 32.32 -4.70 53.12
C GLU A 254 31.96 -5.74 54.19
N ALA A 255 31.99 -7.04 53.88
CA ALA A 255 31.81 -8.10 54.89
C ALA A 255 33.10 -8.26 55.72
N PRO A 256 33.08 -8.10 57.06
CA PRO A 256 34.27 -8.32 57.88
C PRO A 256 34.60 -9.81 57.97
N GLU A 257 35.87 -10.16 57.77
CA GLU A 257 36.42 -11.43 58.25
C GLU A 257 36.46 -11.37 59.79
N ASP A 258 35.55 -12.07 60.45
CA ASP A 258 35.81 -12.57 61.80
C ASP A 258 35.33 -14.02 61.90
N GLY A 259 36.29 -14.90 62.16
CA GLY A 259 36.08 -16.33 62.25
C GLY A 259 35.70 -16.75 63.67
N THR A 260 34.72 -17.64 63.82
CA THR A 260 34.72 -18.65 64.88
C THR A 260 33.71 -19.77 64.62
N GLU A 261 34.04 -20.94 65.16
CA GLU A 261 33.50 -22.28 64.90
C GLU A 261 31.99 -22.51 65.18
N ALA A 262 31.49 -23.55 64.51
CA ALA A 262 30.21 -24.28 64.62
C ALA A 262 29.86 -24.73 66.08
N PRO A 263 28.67 -25.30 66.45
CA PRO A 263 27.86 -26.18 65.59
C PRO A 263 26.32 -26.31 65.81
N ALA A 264 25.72 -27.09 64.90
CA ALA A 264 24.61 -28.04 65.07
C ALA A 264 23.18 -27.53 65.40
N GLY A 265 22.21 -27.87 64.54
CA GLY A 265 20.80 -27.67 64.92
C GLY A 265 19.66 -28.02 63.97
N LYS A 266 19.74 -29.11 63.20
CA LYS A 266 18.61 -29.98 62.78
C LYS A 266 17.28 -29.38 62.28
N ARG A 267 16.87 -29.93 61.12
CA ARG A 267 15.50 -30.26 60.62
C ARG A 267 14.97 -29.31 59.52
N LYS A 268 14.46 -29.79 58.39
CA LYS A 268 14.32 -31.16 57.86
C LYS A 268 13.99 -31.03 56.38
N ARG A 269 14.70 -31.83 55.57
CA ARG A 269 14.26 -32.58 54.38
C ARG A 269 12.74 -32.46 54.10
N THR A 270 12.32 -32.26 52.86
CA THR A 270 12.56 -33.20 51.75
C THR A 270 12.74 -32.47 50.42
N ARG A 271 13.86 -32.64 49.72
CA ARG A 271 14.37 -33.84 49.00
C ARG A 271 13.66 -33.96 47.65
N ALA A 272 14.29 -33.51 46.56
CA ALA A 272 15.32 -34.20 45.75
C ALA A 272 14.69 -35.27 44.84
N ALA A 273 15.21 -35.62 43.68
CA ALA A 273 16.51 -35.43 43.03
C ALA A 273 16.20 -35.49 41.50
N ALA A 274 16.90 -34.80 40.58
CA ALA A 274 18.26 -35.07 40.07
C ALA A 274 18.41 -36.51 39.50
N PRO A 275 19.37 -36.82 38.61
CA PRO A 275 20.24 -35.94 37.79
C PRO A 275 20.60 -36.54 36.38
N VAL A 276 21.53 -35.87 35.65
CA VAL A 276 22.44 -36.34 34.54
C VAL A 276 21.74 -36.86 33.26
N GLU A 277 22.14 -36.52 32.03
CA GLU A 277 23.43 -36.84 31.40
C GLU A 277 23.59 -36.16 30.03
N ALA A 278 24.84 -36.18 29.55
CA ALA A 278 25.48 -35.40 28.50
C ALA A 278 25.02 -35.62 27.05
N ALA A 279 25.27 -34.58 26.23
CA ALA A 279 25.74 -34.51 24.82
C ALA A 279 25.51 -35.71 23.86
N PRO A 280 25.26 -35.51 22.53
CA PRO A 280 26.06 -34.64 21.67
C PRO A 280 25.36 -33.95 20.48
N VAL A 281 26.20 -33.21 19.75
CA VAL A 281 26.09 -32.49 18.47
C VAL A 281 25.43 -33.31 17.35
N GLU A 282 24.53 -32.71 16.56
CA GLU A 282 24.54 -32.88 15.09
C GLU A 282 23.73 -31.79 14.36
N ALA A 283 24.34 -31.28 13.29
CA ALA A 283 23.83 -30.27 12.38
C ALA A 283 23.27 -30.95 11.12
N ALA A 284 22.17 -30.41 10.55
CA ALA A 284 21.79 -30.45 9.12
C ALA A 284 20.39 -29.80 8.94
N PRO A 285 19.94 -29.46 7.73
CA PRO A 285 20.54 -28.46 6.84
C PRO A 285 19.48 -27.47 6.29
N ALA A 286 19.98 -26.37 5.70
CA ALA A 286 19.21 -25.44 4.89
C ALA A 286 18.80 -26.10 3.56
N GLU A 287 17.54 -25.90 3.18
CA GLU A 287 16.96 -26.33 1.91
C GLU A 287 17.23 -25.27 0.83
N ALA A 288 18.00 -25.64 -0.19
CA ALA A 288 18.25 -24.88 -1.41
C ALA A 288 17.49 -25.53 -2.57
N ALA A 289 16.68 -24.76 -3.28
CA ALA A 289 16.05 -25.17 -4.54
C ALA A 289 16.96 -24.78 -5.72
N PRO A 290 17.31 -25.69 -6.64
CA PRO A 290 18.03 -25.34 -7.85
C PRO A 290 17.13 -25.15 -9.08
N ALA A 291 17.71 -24.42 -10.02
CA ALA A 291 17.21 -23.96 -11.30
C ALA A 291 16.93 -25.07 -12.33
N VAL A 292 16.21 -24.70 -13.38
CA VAL A 292 16.16 -25.45 -14.65
C VAL A 292 16.46 -24.46 -15.79
N GLU A 293 17.46 -24.81 -16.60
CA GLU A 293 17.95 -24.08 -17.76
C GLU A 293 17.61 -24.85 -19.06
N ALA A 294 17.08 -24.10 -20.03
CA ALA A 294 17.15 -24.15 -21.50
C ALA A 294 17.26 -25.46 -22.31
N ALA A 295 16.55 -25.50 -23.45
CA ALA A 295 17.15 -25.42 -24.80
C ALA A 295 16.11 -25.21 -25.93
N ALA A 296 16.50 -24.40 -26.92
CA ALA A 296 15.78 -23.92 -28.12
C ALA A 296 15.87 -24.94 -29.31
N PRO A 297 15.73 -24.65 -30.64
CA PRO A 297 16.04 -23.43 -31.44
C PRO A 297 14.95 -23.10 -32.54
N VAL A 298 14.99 -22.12 -33.46
CA VAL A 298 15.97 -21.70 -34.50
C VAL A 298 15.54 -20.34 -35.14
N VAL A 299 16.55 -19.54 -35.58
CA VAL A 299 16.66 -18.28 -36.40
C VAL A 299 15.63 -18.03 -37.53
N GLU A 300 15.34 -16.82 -38.08
CA GLU A 300 16.12 -15.66 -38.59
C GLU A 300 15.09 -14.52 -38.92
N ALA A 301 15.26 -13.20 -38.74
CA ALA A 301 15.91 -12.24 -39.66
C ALA A 301 15.52 -10.78 -39.25
N ALA A 302 16.34 -9.80 -39.63
CA ALA A 302 16.29 -8.39 -39.22
C ALA A 302 15.20 -7.52 -39.91
N ALA A 303 14.58 -6.59 -39.16
CA ALA A 303 13.98 -5.35 -39.69
C ALA A 303 13.76 -4.29 -38.57
N ALA A 304 13.84 -3.01 -38.95
CA ALA A 304 13.80 -1.78 -38.13
C ALA A 304 12.46 -1.57 -37.36
N PRO A 305 12.37 -0.62 -36.41
CA PRO A 305 11.35 -0.65 -35.36
C PRO A 305 9.96 -0.23 -35.87
N ALA A 306 8.96 -1.09 -35.67
CA ALA A 306 7.56 -0.77 -35.87
C ALA A 306 6.99 -0.12 -34.60
N ALA A 307 6.25 0.97 -34.78
CA ALA A 307 5.56 1.70 -33.73
C ALA A 307 4.57 0.81 -32.97
N GLU A 308 4.57 0.91 -31.64
CA GLU A 308 3.54 0.34 -30.76
C GLU A 308 2.17 0.89 -31.14
N VAL A 309 1.29 0.03 -31.67
CA VAL A 309 -0.10 0.36 -31.96
C VAL A 309 -0.87 0.36 -30.64
N LYS A 310 -1.36 1.54 -30.23
CA LYS A 310 -2.33 1.63 -29.13
C LYS A 310 -3.59 0.86 -29.54
N ALA A 311 -4.07 -0.03 -28.68
CA ALA A 311 -5.33 -0.72 -28.89
C ALA A 311 -6.48 0.31 -28.92
N ASP A 312 -7.32 0.23 -29.95
CA ASP A 312 -8.47 1.11 -30.11
C ASP A 312 -9.68 0.58 -29.30
N ASP A 313 -10.55 1.49 -28.88
CA ASP A 313 -11.79 1.14 -28.19
C ASP A 313 -12.87 0.74 -29.21
N LEU A 314 -12.95 -0.56 -29.51
CA LEU A 314 -13.91 -1.13 -30.47
C LEU A 314 -15.38 -0.93 -30.08
N THR A 315 -15.68 -0.51 -28.84
CA THR A 315 -17.07 -0.22 -28.41
C THR A 315 -17.65 1.04 -29.05
N LYS A 316 -16.84 1.81 -29.78
CA LYS A 316 -17.30 2.97 -30.57
C LYS A 316 -18.01 2.58 -31.88
N VAL A 317 -17.93 1.32 -32.29
CA VAL A 317 -18.70 0.77 -33.40
C VAL A 317 -20.07 0.35 -32.86
N GLU A 318 -21.14 0.85 -33.48
CA GLU A 318 -22.49 0.56 -33.05
C GLU A 318 -22.83 -0.92 -33.29
N GLY A 319 -23.36 -1.57 -32.27
CA GLY A 319 -23.59 -3.01 -32.25
C GLY A 319 -22.46 -3.82 -31.61
N ILE A 320 -21.26 -3.24 -31.37
CA ILE A 320 -20.17 -3.90 -30.64
C ILE A 320 -20.22 -3.53 -29.15
N GLY A 321 -20.86 -4.38 -28.35
CA GLY A 321 -20.85 -4.28 -26.89
C GLY A 321 -19.52 -4.72 -26.24
N PRO A 322 -19.30 -4.41 -24.94
CA PRO A 322 -18.05 -4.70 -24.23
C PRO A 322 -17.62 -6.17 -24.24
N LYS A 323 -18.58 -7.11 -24.29
CA LYS A 323 -18.30 -8.55 -24.36
C LYS A 323 -17.76 -8.96 -25.72
N MET A 324 -18.30 -8.41 -26.82
CA MET A 324 -17.82 -8.69 -28.18
C MET A 324 -16.48 -8.00 -28.43
N ALA A 325 -16.30 -6.78 -27.91
CA ALA A 325 -14.98 -6.14 -27.92
C ALA A 325 -13.92 -7.01 -27.21
N GLY A 326 -14.28 -7.68 -26.10
CA GLY A 326 -13.43 -8.67 -25.45
C GLY A 326 -13.08 -9.85 -26.36
N VAL A 327 -14.08 -10.49 -26.97
CA VAL A 327 -13.89 -11.61 -27.91
C VAL A 327 -13.01 -11.22 -29.11
N PHE A 328 -13.20 -10.01 -29.65
CA PHE A 328 -12.39 -9.50 -30.76
C PHE A 328 -10.95 -9.23 -30.34
N ASN A 329 -10.73 -8.63 -29.17
CA ASN A 329 -9.39 -8.43 -28.63
C ASN A 329 -8.66 -9.75 -28.39
N ASP A 330 -9.35 -10.76 -27.85
CA ASP A 330 -8.80 -12.10 -27.62
C ASP A 330 -8.47 -12.82 -28.95
N ALA A 331 -9.23 -12.53 -30.02
CA ALA A 331 -8.98 -13.00 -31.38
C ALA A 331 -7.94 -12.15 -32.16
N GLY A 332 -7.28 -11.19 -31.50
CA GLY A 332 -6.23 -10.35 -32.10
C GLY A 332 -6.74 -9.14 -32.90
N VAL A 333 -8.05 -8.91 -32.93
CA VAL A 333 -8.66 -7.71 -33.52
C VAL A 333 -8.66 -6.61 -32.47
N THR A 334 -7.60 -5.81 -32.46
CA THR A 334 -7.31 -4.82 -31.39
C THR A 334 -7.31 -3.36 -31.87
N SER A 335 -7.58 -3.11 -33.16
CA SER A 335 -7.65 -1.75 -33.73
C SER A 335 -8.78 -1.62 -34.73
N PHE A 336 -9.25 -0.39 -34.97
CA PHE A 336 -10.28 -0.12 -35.99
C PHE A 336 -9.81 -0.53 -37.38
N LYS A 337 -8.51 -0.36 -37.66
CA LYS A 337 -7.91 -0.76 -38.93
C LYS A 337 -8.01 -2.27 -39.17
N ILE A 338 -7.64 -3.08 -38.17
CA ILE A 338 -7.72 -4.55 -38.26
C ILE A 338 -9.18 -5.01 -38.36
N LEU A 339 -10.10 -4.33 -37.68
CA LEU A 339 -11.53 -4.65 -37.75
C LEU A 339 -12.12 -4.32 -39.13
N SER A 340 -11.69 -3.22 -39.78
CA SER A 340 -12.14 -2.82 -41.12
C SER A 340 -11.66 -3.73 -42.24
N GLU A 341 -10.53 -4.41 -42.05
CA GLU A 341 -9.93 -5.32 -43.02
C GLU A 341 -10.61 -6.71 -43.01
N LYS A 342 -11.46 -7.00 -42.02
CA LYS A 342 -12.19 -8.27 -41.91
C LYS A 342 -13.55 -8.21 -42.59
N THR A 343 -13.94 -9.35 -43.15
CA THR A 343 -15.27 -9.53 -43.72
C THR A 343 -16.31 -9.87 -42.64
N ALA A 344 -17.58 -9.60 -42.92
CA ALA A 344 -18.68 -9.94 -42.01
C ALA A 344 -18.74 -11.45 -41.67
N GLU A 345 -18.32 -12.32 -42.60
CA GLU A 345 -18.25 -13.77 -42.41
C GLU A 345 -17.15 -14.18 -41.42
N GLU A 346 -15.97 -13.57 -41.51
CA GLU A 346 -14.86 -13.81 -40.59
C GLU A 346 -15.17 -13.32 -39.18
N LEU A 347 -15.82 -12.16 -39.06
CA LEU A 347 -16.26 -11.64 -37.76
C LEU A 347 -17.33 -12.53 -37.13
N ARG A 348 -18.24 -13.08 -37.95
CA ARG A 348 -19.22 -14.06 -37.49
C ARG A 348 -18.56 -15.36 -37.01
N ALA A 349 -17.57 -15.86 -37.74
CA ALA A 349 -16.83 -17.06 -37.34
C ALA A 349 -16.09 -16.88 -36.00
N ILE A 350 -15.53 -15.70 -35.74
CA ILE A 350 -14.88 -15.36 -34.46
C ILE A 350 -15.91 -15.35 -33.31
N LEU A 351 -17.11 -14.82 -33.54
CA LEU A 351 -18.17 -14.80 -32.54
C LEU A 351 -18.76 -16.19 -32.28
N ASP A 352 -18.93 -17.00 -33.32
CA ASP A 352 -19.45 -18.38 -33.21
C ASP A 352 -18.45 -19.33 -32.53
N ALA A 353 -17.14 -19.04 -32.63
CA ALA A 353 -16.09 -19.78 -31.93
C ALA A 353 -15.99 -19.43 -30.43
N ALA A 354 -16.62 -18.36 -29.97
CA ALA A 354 -16.65 -17.98 -28.57
C ALA A 354 -17.85 -18.61 -27.85
N ASP A 355 -17.67 -19.05 -26.59
CA ASP A 355 -18.70 -19.71 -25.75
C ASP A 355 -19.91 -18.80 -25.36
N GLY A 356 -20.09 -17.67 -26.04
CA GLY A 356 -21.20 -16.72 -25.82
C GLY A 356 -22.27 -16.83 -26.89
N ASN A 357 -23.55 -16.75 -26.51
CA ASN A 357 -24.67 -16.72 -27.45
C ASN A 357 -24.77 -15.36 -28.15
N PHE A 358 -23.95 -15.14 -29.18
CA PHE A 358 -23.90 -13.91 -29.99
C PHE A 358 -24.75 -13.97 -31.28
N ALA A 359 -25.48 -15.07 -31.49
CA ALA A 359 -26.22 -15.37 -32.73
C ALA A 359 -27.26 -14.31 -33.17
N ALA A 360 -27.66 -13.42 -32.25
CA ALA A 360 -28.62 -12.34 -32.52
C ALA A 360 -28.01 -11.08 -33.18
N HIS A 361 -26.68 -10.99 -33.32
CA HIS A 361 -25.99 -9.80 -33.82
C HIS A 361 -25.56 -10.01 -35.29
N ASP A 362 -25.76 -9.00 -36.13
CA ASP A 362 -25.39 -9.04 -37.55
C ASP A 362 -24.14 -8.18 -37.78
N PRO A 363 -22.96 -8.77 -38.07
CA PRO A 363 -21.70 -8.03 -38.19
C PRO A 363 -21.53 -7.26 -39.51
N LYS A 364 -22.55 -7.16 -40.37
CA LYS A 364 -22.45 -6.57 -41.71
C LYS A 364 -21.94 -5.13 -41.73
N THR A 365 -22.38 -4.31 -40.79
CA THR A 365 -22.06 -2.86 -40.76
C THR A 365 -20.76 -2.55 -40.05
N TRP A 366 -20.16 -3.52 -39.34
CA TRP A 366 -19.01 -3.28 -38.46
C TRP A 366 -17.70 -2.99 -39.21
N PRO A 367 -17.34 -3.67 -40.32
CA PRO A 367 -16.13 -3.35 -41.07
C PRO A 367 -16.15 -1.93 -41.64
N GLU A 368 -17.29 -1.50 -42.17
CA GLU A 368 -17.46 -0.17 -42.77
C GLU A 368 -17.43 0.94 -41.69
N GLN A 369 -18.11 0.73 -40.55
CA GLN A 369 -18.03 1.64 -39.41
C GLN A 369 -16.60 1.75 -38.85
N ALA A 370 -15.89 0.62 -38.76
CA ALA A 370 -14.50 0.58 -38.33
C ALA A 370 -13.57 1.30 -39.32
N GLY A 371 -13.84 1.23 -40.63
CA GLY A 371 -13.12 1.98 -41.65
C GLY A 371 -13.26 3.49 -41.46
N MET A 372 -14.48 3.98 -41.23
CA MET A 372 -14.72 5.40 -40.95
C MET A 372 -14.07 5.87 -39.64
N ALA A 373 -14.08 5.01 -38.61
CA ALA A 373 -13.39 5.27 -37.34
C ALA A 373 -11.86 5.32 -37.50
N ALA A 374 -11.28 4.43 -38.31
CA ALA A 374 -9.85 4.39 -38.61
C ALA A 374 -9.39 5.62 -39.42
N GLU A 375 -10.24 6.14 -40.30
CA GLU A 375 -10.00 7.38 -41.05
C GLU A 375 -10.26 8.66 -40.24
N GLY A 376 -10.76 8.53 -38.99
CA GLY A 376 -11.04 9.65 -38.11
C GLY A 376 -12.30 10.46 -38.46
N LYS A 377 -13.19 9.91 -39.30
CA LYS A 377 -14.44 10.55 -39.76
C LYS A 377 -15.57 10.41 -38.73
N TRP A 378 -15.32 10.86 -37.51
CA TRP A 378 -16.23 10.67 -36.37
C TRP A 378 -17.59 11.38 -36.54
N ASP A 379 -17.63 12.53 -37.21
CA ASP A 379 -18.87 13.28 -37.43
C ASP A 379 -19.78 12.63 -38.49
N GLU A 380 -19.18 11.98 -39.49
CA GLU A 380 -19.91 11.23 -40.52
C GLU A 380 -20.39 9.88 -39.97
N LEU A 381 -19.51 9.19 -39.24
CA LEU A 381 -19.85 7.95 -38.54
C LEU A 381 -21.03 8.14 -37.59
N LYS A 382 -21.05 9.24 -36.81
CA LYS A 382 -22.13 9.50 -35.87
C LYS A 382 -23.48 9.75 -36.57
N LYS A 383 -23.49 10.48 -37.69
CA LYS A 383 -24.70 10.69 -38.49
C LYS A 383 -25.23 9.38 -39.06
N TRP A 384 -24.33 8.51 -39.50
CA TRP A 384 -24.70 7.20 -40.02
C TRP A 384 -25.22 6.27 -38.92
N GLN A 385 -24.61 6.29 -37.73
CA GLN A 385 -25.08 5.58 -36.54
C GLN A 385 -26.47 6.08 -36.10
N ASP A 386 -26.73 7.38 -36.14
CA ASP A 386 -28.05 7.94 -35.82
C ASP A 386 -29.16 7.50 -36.82
N GLU A 387 -28.80 6.99 -38.00
CA GLU A 387 -29.70 6.43 -39.01
C GLU A 387 -29.85 4.89 -38.92
N LEU A 388 -28.97 4.21 -38.18
CA LEU A 388 -28.98 2.76 -37.99
C LEU A 388 -29.86 2.37 -36.80
N ASP A 389 -30.61 1.26 -36.90
CA ASP A 389 -31.40 0.72 -35.78
C ASP A 389 -30.62 -0.41 -35.10
N GLY A 390 -29.67 -0.03 -34.24
CA GLY A 390 -28.88 -0.99 -33.45
C GLY A 390 -27.90 -1.82 -34.29
N GLY A 391 -27.33 -1.21 -35.33
CA GLY A 391 -26.36 -1.84 -36.23
C GLY A 391 -26.95 -2.71 -37.35
N LYS A 392 -28.27 -2.63 -37.58
CA LYS A 392 -28.98 -3.29 -38.71
C LYS A 392 -29.27 -2.35 -39.86
#